data_AF-A0A939N9R8-F1
#
_entry.id   AF-A0A939N9R8-F1
#
_cell.length_a   1.000
_cell.length_b   1.000
_cell.length_c   1.000
_cell.angle_alpha   90.00
_cell.angle_beta   90.00
_cell.angle_gamma   90.00
#
_symmetry.space_group_name_H-M   'P 1'
#
loop_
_entity.id
_entity.type
_entity.pdbx_description
1 polymer ?
#
loop_
_entity_poly.entity_id
_entity_poly.type
_entity_poly.pdbx_seq_one_letter_code
_entity_poly.pdbx_strand_id
1 'polypeptide(L)'
;MTDIGITQINWRWNGSNYVSDPAELLDVDKNIEVSAKVLCRAIELSPNDIAQAIGNYHTPNPALKNKSKEYGESVLLIWKRLKENEQ
;
A
#
# COMPACT_ATOMS: atom_id res chain seq x y z
N MET A 1 8.72 6.83 -12.96
CA MET A 1 7.96 5.86 -12.15
C MET A 1 6.54 6.41 -12.08
N THR A 2 5.51 5.60 -12.33
CA THR A 2 4.12 6.08 -12.44
C THR A 2 3.24 5.32 -11.47
N ASP A 3 2.60 6.07 -10.58
CA ASP A 3 1.64 5.57 -9.60
C ASP A 3 0.23 5.91 -10.08
N ILE A 4 -0.70 4.95 -9.96
CA ILE A 4 -2.00 5.02 -10.63
C ILE A 4 -3.16 4.80 -9.64
N GLY A 5 -4.19 5.63 -9.78
CA GLY A 5 -5.44 5.52 -9.04
C GLY A 5 -5.36 5.97 -7.58
N ILE A 6 -6.45 5.74 -6.83
CA ILE A 6 -6.66 6.32 -5.50
C ILE A 6 -5.71 5.77 -4.42
N THR A 7 -5.21 4.55 -4.60
CA THR A 7 -4.24 3.92 -3.69
C THR A 7 -2.78 4.02 -4.18
N GLN A 8 -2.56 4.79 -5.26
CA GLN A 8 -1.23 5.09 -5.82
C GLN A 8 -0.40 3.83 -6.10
N ILE A 9 -0.96 2.87 -6.85
CA ILE A 9 -0.28 1.63 -7.18
C ILE A 9 0.81 1.91 -8.20
N ASN A 10 2.04 1.52 -7.86
CA ASN A 10 3.16 1.62 -8.78
C ASN A 10 3.04 0.65 -9.95
N TRP A 11 2.99 1.16 -11.18
CA TRP A 11 2.81 0.31 -12.38
C TRP A 11 3.91 -0.75 -12.54
N ARG A 12 5.18 -0.32 -12.48
CA ARG A 12 6.32 -1.19 -12.78
C ARG A 12 6.54 -2.26 -11.71
N TRP A 13 6.34 -1.91 -10.44
CA TRP A 13 6.66 -2.81 -9.33
C TRP A 13 5.49 -3.69 -8.91
N ASN A 14 4.27 -3.17 -9.00
CA ASN A 14 3.08 -3.82 -8.46
C ASN A 14 2.02 -4.03 -9.54
N GLY A 15 1.58 -2.96 -10.22
CA GLY A 15 0.41 -2.98 -11.11
C GLY A 15 0.50 -4.00 -12.25
N SER A 16 1.65 -4.05 -12.94
CA SER A 16 1.90 -4.98 -14.06
C SER A 16 1.88 -6.47 -13.68
N ASN A 17 1.91 -6.81 -12.38
CA ASN A 17 1.76 -8.19 -11.91
C ASN A 17 0.27 -8.62 -11.82
N TYR A 18 -0.67 -7.68 -11.82
CA TYR A 18 -2.09 -7.95 -11.55
C TYR A 18 -3.04 -7.55 -12.68
N VAL A 19 -2.67 -6.57 -13.51
CA VAL A 19 -3.47 -6.13 -14.66
C VAL A 19 -2.58 -5.90 -15.88
N SER A 20 -3.17 -6.03 -17.07
CA SER A 20 -2.44 -5.94 -18.34
C SER A 20 -2.37 -4.51 -18.89
N ASP A 21 -3.39 -3.69 -18.61
CA ASP A 21 -3.46 -2.30 -19.02
C ASP A 21 -3.45 -1.38 -17.77
N PRO A 22 -2.53 -0.41 -17.65
CA PRO A 22 -2.52 0.54 -16.55
C PRO A 22 -3.84 1.32 -16.37
N ALA A 23 -4.62 1.51 -17.44
CA ALA A 23 -5.92 2.19 -17.36
C ALA A 23 -6.95 1.42 -16.51
N GLU A 24 -6.80 0.09 -16.35
CA GLU A 24 -7.65 -0.71 -15.47
C GLU A 24 -7.55 -0.26 -14.00
N LEU A 25 -6.42 0.33 -13.60
CA LEU A 25 -6.21 0.84 -12.24
C LEU A 25 -6.86 2.21 -11.99
N LEU A 26 -7.50 2.81 -13.01
CA LEU A 26 -8.33 4.01 -12.86
C LEU A 26 -9.76 3.69 -12.43
N ASP A 27 -10.21 2.44 -12.62
CA ASP A 27 -11.43 1.94 -12.01
C ASP A 27 -11.21 1.77 -10.50
N VAL A 28 -12.10 2.37 -9.69
CA VAL A 28 -11.92 2.45 -8.24
C VAL A 28 -11.97 1.07 -7.59
N ASP A 29 -12.91 0.22 -8.00
CA ASP A 29 -13.08 -1.11 -7.41
C ASP A 29 -11.87 -2.00 -7.75
N LYS A 30 -11.41 -1.95 -9.02
CA LYS A 30 -10.19 -2.65 -9.44
C LYS A 30 -8.95 -2.13 -8.72
N ASN A 31 -8.82 -0.82 -8.53
CA ASN A 31 -7.69 -0.22 -7.82
C ASN A 31 -7.64 -0.69 -6.36
N ILE A 32 -8.79 -0.71 -5.68
CA ILE A 32 -8.89 -1.21 -4.31
C ILE A 32 -8.54 -2.71 -4.26
N GLU A 33 -9.10 -3.53 -5.15
CA GLU A 33 -8.82 -4.97 -5.23
C GLU A 33 -7.32 -5.25 -5.37
N VAL A 34 -6.65 -4.60 -6.32
CA VAL A 34 -5.22 -4.79 -6.58
C VAL A 34 -4.38 -4.28 -5.41
N SER A 35 -4.72 -3.11 -4.85
CA SER A 35 -3.99 -2.55 -3.72
C SER A 35 -4.06 -3.45 -2.47
N ALA A 36 -5.20 -4.09 -2.22
CA ALA A 36 -5.34 -5.06 -1.15
C ALA A 36 -4.41 -6.26 -1.35
N LYS A 37 -4.29 -6.80 -2.57
CA LYS A 37 -3.36 -7.90 -2.89
C LYS A 37 -1.90 -7.49 -2.65
N VAL A 38 -1.52 -6.28 -3.07
CA VAL A 38 -0.16 -5.74 -2.85
C VAL A 38 0.11 -5.56 -1.36
N LEU A 39 -0.84 -5.03 -0.60
CA LEU A 39 -0.71 -4.87 0.85
C LEU A 39 -0.61 -6.22 1.56
N CYS A 40 -1.43 -7.20 1.21
CA CYS A 40 -1.33 -8.57 1.74
C CYS A 40 0.08 -9.13 1.49
N ARG A 41 0.63 -8.95 0.29
CA ARG A 41 1.99 -9.38 -0.01
C ARG A 41 3.04 -8.67 0.85
N ALA A 42 2.87 -7.37 1.09
CA ALA A 42 3.78 -6.62 1.97
C ALA A 42 3.72 -7.11 3.43
N ILE A 43 2.53 -7.48 3.91
CA ILE A 43 2.32 -8.06 5.24
C ILE A 43 2.98 -9.43 5.35
N GLU A 44 2.84 -10.31 4.34
CA GLU A 44 3.52 -11.60 4.31
C GLU A 44 5.05 -11.48 4.41
N LEU A 45 5.62 -10.42 3.81
CA LEU A 45 7.06 -10.14 3.85
C LEU A 45 7.51 -9.50 5.18
N SER A 46 6.59 -9.04 6.02
CA SER A 46 6.88 -8.37 7.30
C SER A 46 5.82 -8.73 8.36
N PRO A 47 5.64 -10.02 8.69
CA PRO A 47 4.47 -10.49 9.44
C PRO A 47 4.43 -10.00 10.90
N ASN A 48 5.58 -9.61 11.44
CA ASN A 48 5.73 -9.20 12.84
C ASN A 48 5.77 -7.67 13.02
N ASP A 49 5.66 -6.88 11.94
CA ASP A 49 5.71 -5.42 11.99
C ASP A 49 4.76 -4.83 10.95
N ILE A 50 3.49 -4.67 11.32
CA ILE A 50 2.43 -4.17 10.44
C ILE A 50 2.73 -2.74 9.95
N ALA A 51 3.37 -1.90 10.79
CA ALA A 51 3.78 -0.57 10.37
C ALA A 51 4.85 -0.65 9.29
N GLN A 52 5.85 -1.53 9.45
CA GLN A 52 6.83 -1.77 8.39
C GLN A 52 6.20 -2.34 7.12
N ALA A 53 5.23 -3.25 7.24
CA ALA A 53 4.53 -3.82 6.09
C ALA A 53 3.78 -2.75 5.28
N ILE A 54 2.99 -1.90 5.95
CA ILE A 54 2.31 -0.76 5.32
C ILE A 54 3.34 0.22 4.73
N GLY A 55 4.44 0.46 5.45
CA GLY A 55 5.56 1.25 4.94
C GLY A 55 6.14 0.71 3.64
N ASN A 56 6.39 -0.60 3.58
CA ASN A 56 6.99 -1.26 2.43
C ASN A 56 6.10 -1.22 1.19
N TYR A 57 4.77 -1.13 1.36
CA TYR A 57 3.85 -0.83 0.26
C TYR A 57 4.21 0.50 -0.41
N HIS A 58 4.54 1.53 0.37
CA HIS A 58 4.85 2.88 -0.10
C HIS A 58 6.32 3.06 -0.50
N THR A 59 7.26 2.50 0.28
CA THR A 59 8.71 2.64 0.08
C THR A 59 9.43 1.35 0.46
N PRO A 60 9.57 0.38 -0.46
CA PRO A 60 10.20 -0.91 -0.17
C PRO A 60 11.74 -0.84 -0.10
N ASN A 61 12.34 0.36 -0.16
CA ASN A 61 13.79 0.52 -0.18
C ASN A 61 14.39 0.25 1.22
N PRO A 62 15.25 -0.77 1.39
CA PRO A 62 15.86 -1.08 2.68
C PRO A 62 16.66 0.08 3.28
N ALA A 63 17.29 0.92 2.45
CA ALA A 63 18.03 2.10 2.91
C ALA A 63 17.11 3.18 3.53
N LEU A 64 15.80 3.12 3.26
CA LEU A 64 14.79 4.05 3.76
C LEU A 64 13.84 3.38 4.76
N LYS A 65 14.25 2.26 5.36
CA LYS A 65 13.42 1.45 6.26
C LYS A 65 12.72 2.28 7.35
N ASN A 66 13.44 3.20 8.00
CA ASN A 66 12.87 4.06 9.05
C ASN A 66 11.76 4.97 8.51
N LYS A 67 12.00 5.66 7.39
CA LYS A 67 10.99 6.52 6.74
C LYS A 67 9.77 5.72 6.27
N SER A 68 10.01 4.52 5.75
CA SER A 68 8.96 3.57 5.40
C SER A 68 8.10 3.24 6.63
N LYS A 69 8.72 2.92 7.76
CA LYS A 69 8.00 2.62 9.00
C LYS A 69 7.22 3.83 9.53
N GLU A 70 7.82 5.02 9.54
CA GLU A 70 7.16 6.28 9.96
C GLU A 70 5.88 6.56 9.15
N TYR A 71 5.92 6.28 7.84
CA TYR A 71 4.72 6.34 6.99
C TYR A 71 3.65 5.34 7.45
N GLY A 72 4.03 4.08 7.69
CA GLY A 72 3.10 3.07 8.17
C GLY A 72 2.49 3.39 9.54
N GLU A 73 3.27 3.94 10.46
CA GLU A 73 2.78 4.41 11.76
C GLU A 73 1.76 5.55 11.61
N SER A 74 2.01 6.47 10.67
CA SER A 74 1.07 7.56 10.36
C SER A 74 -0.26 7.04 9.81
N VAL A 75 -0.22 6.02 8.92
CA VAL A 75 -1.43 5.36 8.41
C VAL A 75 -2.21 4.67 9.53
N LEU A 76 -1.54 3.95 10.42
CA LEU A 76 -2.19 3.29 11.56
C LEU A 76 -2.82 4.29 12.53
N LEU A 77 -2.20 5.45 12.74
CA LEU A 77 -2.77 6.53 13.54
C LEU A 77 -4.08 7.06 12.93
N ILE A 78 -4.12 7.25 11.62
CA ILE A 78 -5.33 7.67 10.91
C ILE A 78 -6.41 6.58 11.03
N TRP A 79 -6.05 5.31 10.78
CA TRP A 79 -6.97 4.18 10.90
C TRP A 79 -7.59 4.10 12.30
N LYS A 80 -6.78 4.24 13.36
CA LYS A 80 -7.26 4.26 14.74
C LYS A 80 -8.30 5.35 14.97
N ARG A 81 -8.03 6.58 14.50
CA ARG A 81 -8.98 7.71 14.62
C ARG A 81 -10.28 7.48 13.84
N LEU A 82 -10.20 6.86 12.66
CA LEU A 82 -11.40 6.50 11.90
C LEU A 82 -12.25 5.48 12.66
N LYS A 83 -11.63 4.46 13.25
CA LYS A 83 -12.35 3.46 14.07
C LYS A 83 -12.99 4.05 15.33
N GLU A 84 -12.38 5.07 15.92
CA GLU A 84 -12.92 5.78 17.08
C GLU A 84 -14.11 6.67 16.70
N ASN A 85 -14.10 7.29 15.51
CA ASN A 85 -15.18 8.16 15.02
C ASN A 85 -16.41 7.39 14.47
N GLU A 86 -16.29 6.08 14.26
CA GLU A 86 -17.40 5.20 13.85
C GLU A 86 -18.27 4.73 15.04
N GLN A 87 -17.87 5.03 16.29
CA GLN A 87 -18.61 4.72 17.53
C GLN A 87 -19.47 5.90 17.98
#